data_AF-A0A1Z8N6U2-F1
#
_entry.id   AF-A0A1Z8N6U2-F1
#
_cell.length_a   1.000
_cell.length_b   1.000
_cell.length_c   1.000
_cell.angle_alpha   90.00
_cell.angle_beta   90.00
_cell.angle_gamma   90.00
#
_symmetry.space_group_name_H-M   'P 1'
#
loop_
_entity.id
_entity.type
_entity.pdbx_description
1 polymer ?
#
loop_
_entity_poly.entity_id
_entity_poly.type
_entity_poly.pdbx_seq_one_letter_code
_entity_poly.pdbx_strand_id
1 'polypeptide(L)'
;MSVKFYSRNTLFIDNISQFNDVFEVHWKGDEYEVFVNPQNADDLKVICDIFYKYTSSWDELVEVTDDFLEYGNLHSHYGEIYDDEKGDKIVDDAAEYTRLLYK
;
A
#
# COMPACT_ATOMS: atom_id res chain seq x y z
N MET A 1 -9.62 -6.22 -8.72
CA MET A 1 -9.97 -6.85 -7.44
C MET A 1 -9.52 -5.89 -6.33
N SER A 2 -10.15 -5.79 -5.17
CA SER A 2 -9.60 -4.96 -4.08
C SER A 2 -8.43 -5.70 -3.44
N VAL A 3 -7.27 -5.07 -3.36
CA VAL A 3 -6.13 -5.58 -2.58
C VAL A 3 -6.32 -5.20 -1.12
N LYS A 4 -5.66 -5.93 -0.22
CA LYS A 4 -5.74 -5.65 1.21
C LYS A 4 -4.44 -5.97 1.92
N PHE A 5 -4.18 -5.26 3.01
CA PHE A 5 -3.10 -5.54 3.92
C PHE A 5 -3.57 -5.36 5.36
N TYR A 6 -2.75 -5.77 6.33
CA TYR A 6 -3.08 -5.64 7.74
C TYR A 6 -2.10 -4.71 8.42
N SER A 7 -2.56 -3.97 9.44
CA SER A 7 -1.67 -3.13 10.24
C SER A 7 -2.13 -3.06 11.69
N ARG A 8 -1.16 -3.06 12.61
CA ARG A 8 -1.36 -2.82 14.05
C ARG A 8 -1.03 -1.41 14.47
N ASN A 9 -0.50 -0.61 13.55
CA ASN A 9 -0.07 0.74 13.84
C ASN A 9 -1.29 1.68 13.87
N THR A 10 -1.81 1.94 15.06
CA THR A 10 -3.02 2.75 15.25
C THR A 10 -2.85 4.19 14.78
N LEU A 11 -1.66 4.79 14.91
CA LEU A 11 -1.40 6.16 14.44
C LEU A 11 -1.45 6.24 12.92
N PHE A 12 -0.84 5.27 12.23
CA PHE A 12 -0.94 5.14 10.79
C PHE A 12 -2.39 4.93 10.35
N ILE A 13 -3.13 4.04 11.01
CA ILE A 13 -4.55 3.77 10.72
C ILE A 13 -5.41 5.02 10.87
N ASP A 14 -5.27 5.77 11.97
CA ASP A 14 -6.00 7.02 12.19
C ASP A 14 -5.70 8.03 11.07
N ASN A 15 -4.45 8.09 10.63
CA ASN A 15 -4.02 8.97 9.56
C ASN A 15 -4.56 8.54 8.18
N ILE A 16 -4.60 7.25 7.83
CA ILE A 16 -5.12 6.85 6.50
C ILE A 16 -6.65 6.80 6.46
N SER A 17 -7.31 6.62 7.60
CA SER A 17 -8.78 6.58 7.71
C SER A 17 -9.45 7.91 7.35
N GLN A 18 -8.68 9.00 7.22
CA GLN A 18 -9.19 10.26 6.70
C GLN A 18 -9.38 10.25 5.16
N PHE A 19 -8.83 9.25 4.45
CA PHE A 19 -8.93 9.08 2.99
C PHE A 19 -9.89 7.94 2.61
N ASN A 20 -11.15 8.06 3.01
CA ASN A 20 -12.17 7.02 2.79
C ASN A 20 -12.46 6.69 1.31
N ASP A 21 -12.10 7.59 0.39
CA ASP A 21 -12.21 7.35 -1.05
C ASP A 21 -11.09 6.46 -1.60
N VAL A 22 -10.02 6.28 -0.82
CA VAL A 22 -8.83 5.47 -1.17
C VAL A 22 -8.78 4.20 -0.33
N PHE A 23 -8.95 4.32 0.99
CA PHE A 23 -8.84 3.22 1.93
C PHE A 23 -10.16 2.91 2.61
N GLU A 24 -10.48 1.63 2.70
CA GLU A 24 -11.57 1.11 3.52
C GLU A 24 -10.97 0.30 4.67
N VAL A 25 -11.19 0.72 5.91
CA VAL A 25 -10.52 0.18 7.10
C VAL A 25 -11.50 -0.55 8.01
N HIS A 26 -11.15 -1.75 8.44
CA HIS A 26 -11.97 -2.61 9.31
C HIS A 26 -11.18 -3.16 10.49
N TRP A 27 -11.67 -2.97 11.72
CA TRP A 27 -11.09 -3.62 12.89
C TRP A 27 -11.47 -5.12 12.95
N LYS A 28 -10.48 -6.01 13.09
CA LYS A 28 -10.70 -7.47 13.15
C LYS A 28 -10.49 -8.11 14.52
N GLY A 29 -10.21 -7.32 15.56
CA GLY A 29 -10.03 -7.80 16.93
C GLY A 29 -8.57 -7.83 17.38
N ASP A 30 -7.63 -8.13 16.48
CA ASP A 30 -6.19 -8.13 16.76
C ASP A 30 -5.44 -7.04 15.97
N GLU A 31 -5.88 -6.76 14.74
CA GLU A 31 -5.30 -5.76 13.85
C GLU A 31 -6.36 -5.17 12.91
N TYR A 32 -6.00 -4.11 12.20
CA TYR A 32 -6.85 -3.47 11.20
C TYR A 32 -6.62 -4.11 9.84
N GLU A 33 -7.69 -4.47 9.15
CA GLU A 33 -7.69 -4.86 7.75
C GLU A 33 -7.94 -3.60 6.91
N VAL A 34 -7.02 -3.28 6.01
CA VAL A 34 -7.10 -2.12 5.11
C VAL A 34 -7.30 -2.61 3.69
N PHE A 35 -8.38 -2.19 3.05
CA PHE A 35 -8.64 -2.45 1.63
C PHE A 35 -8.35 -1.21 0.80
N VAL A 36 -7.80 -1.44 -0.39
CA VAL A 36 -7.60 -0.41 -1.41
C VAL A 36 -7.74 -1.04 -2.79
N ASN A 37 -8.10 -0.24 -3.78
CA ASN A 37 -8.37 -0.74 -5.13
C ASN A 37 -7.60 0.09 -6.16
N PRO A 38 -6.26 0.01 -6.19
CA PRO A 38 -5.46 0.78 -7.12
C PRO A 38 -5.66 0.21 -8.53
N GLN A 39 -5.98 1.08 -9.50
CA GLN A 39 -6.28 0.66 -10.88
C GLN A 39 -5.05 0.74 -11.79
N ASN A 40 -4.10 1.59 -11.45
CA ASN A 40 -2.94 1.88 -12.28
C ASN A 40 -1.70 2.21 -11.43
N ALA A 41 -0.55 2.39 -12.07
CA ALA A 41 0.72 2.67 -11.40
C ALA A 41 0.76 4.06 -10.71
N ASP A 42 -0.03 5.03 -11.18
CA ASP A 42 -0.08 6.35 -10.54
C ASP A 42 -0.90 6.32 -9.24
N ASP A 43 -1.96 5.50 -9.17
CA ASP A 43 -2.68 5.24 -7.91
C ASP A 43 -1.74 4.65 -6.85
N LEU A 44 -0.85 3.74 -7.26
CA LEU A 44 0.18 3.15 -6.41
C LEU A 44 1.12 4.21 -5.82
N LYS A 45 1.60 5.15 -6.64
CA LYS A 45 2.46 6.25 -6.17
C LYS A 45 1.73 7.14 -5.17
N VAL A 46 0.46 7.45 -5.42
CA VAL A 46 -0.35 8.24 -4.48
C VAL A 46 -0.47 7.52 -3.13
N ILE A 47 -0.67 6.21 -3.14
CA ILE A 47 -0.73 5.41 -1.91
C ILE A 47 0.63 5.41 -1.18
N CYS A 48 1.74 5.23 -1.90
CA CYS A 48 3.10 5.32 -1.34
C CYS A 48 3.39 6.71 -0.73
N ASP A 49 2.94 7.79 -1.38
CA ASP A 49 3.06 9.15 -0.86
C ASP A 49 2.28 9.35 0.44
N ILE A 50 1.08 8.78 0.52
CA ILE A 50 0.29 8.78 1.75
C ILE A 50 1.04 8.04 2.85
N PHE A 51 1.55 6.85 2.56
CA PHE A 51 2.30 6.07 3.55
C PHE A 51 3.50 6.86 4.07
N TYR A 52 4.35 7.38 3.16
CA TYR A 52 5.50 8.21 3.52
C TYR A 52 5.12 9.39 4.41
N LYS A 53 4.06 10.13 4.04
CA LYS A 53 3.62 11.33 4.77
C LYS A 53 3.21 11.05 6.21
N TYR A 54 2.68 9.86 6.48
CA TYR A 54 2.08 9.53 7.78
C TYR A 54 2.88 8.51 8.60
N THR A 55 3.98 8.00 8.06
CA THR A 55 5.00 7.24 8.78
C THR A 55 6.03 8.18 9.39
N SER A 56 6.54 7.85 10.59
CA SER A 56 7.49 8.68 11.32
C SER A 56 8.93 8.19 11.23
N SER A 57 9.16 7.01 10.65
CA SER A 57 10.49 6.40 10.52
C SER A 57 10.60 5.55 9.27
N TRP A 58 11.83 5.32 8.84
CA TRP A 58 12.13 4.39 7.75
C TRP A 58 11.59 2.99 8.02
N ASP A 59 11.79 2.47 9.23
CA ASP A 59 11.39 1.11 9.57
C ASP A 59 9.86 0.95 9.48
N GLU A 60 9.11 1.95 9.96
CA GLU A 60 7.65 1.98 9.86
C GLU A 60 7.17 2.08 8.41
N LEU A 61 7.84 2.91 7.59
CA LEU A 61 7.52 3.04 6.17
C LEU A 61 7.72 1.72 5.45
N VAL A 62 8.86 1.06 5.66
CA VAL A 62 9.17 -0.24 5.05
C VAL A 62 8.14 -1.28 5.46
N GLU A 63 7.79 -1.37 6.75
CA GLU A 63 6.78 -2.31 7.26
C GLU A 63 5.44 -2.13 6.53
N VAL A 64 4.88 -0.91 6.51
CA VAL A 64 3.57 -0.69 5.88
C VAL A 64 3.62 -0.83 4.35
N THR A 65 4.75 -0.51 3.72
CA THR A 65 4.89 -0.65 2.27
C THR A 65 5.11 -2.09 1.85
N ASP A 66 5.84 -2.89 2.61
CA ASP A 66 6.02 -4.32 2.32
C ASP A 66 4.71 -5.08 2.57
N ASP A 67 4.00 -4.79 3.67
CA ASP A 67 2.65 -5.32 3.93
C ASP A 67 1.69 -5.03 2.78
N PHE A 68 1.82 -3.85 2.16
CA PHE A 68 1.00 -3.48 1.03
C PHE A 68 1.47 -4.10 -0.30
N LEU A 69 2.71 -3.84 -0.71
CA LEU A 69 3.27 -4.18 -2.02
C LEU A 69 3.47 -5.68 -2.19
N GLU A 70 4.10 -6.32 -1.20
CA GLU A 70 4.48 -7.73 -1.26
C GLU A 70 3.33 -8.62 -0.78
N TYR A 71 2.75 -8.31 0.37
CA TYR A 71 1.71 -9.15 1.00
C TYR A 71 0.29 -8.83 0.53
N GLY A 72 0.06 -7.69 -0.14
CA GLY A 72 -1.24 -7.28 -0.64
C GLY A 72 -1.68 -7.94 -1.95
N ASN A 73 -0.92 -8.91 -2.49
CA ASN A 73 -1.15 -9.54 -3.80
C ASN A 73 -1.17 -8.57 -4.98
N LEU A 74 -0.43 -7.46 -4.92
CA LEU A 74 -0.42 -6.46 -5.99
C LEU A 74 0.18 -7.00 -7.29
N HIS A 75 1.18 -7.88 -7.20
CA HIS A 75 1.77 -8.56 -8.36
C HIS A 75 0.69 -9.29 -9.17
N SER A 76 -0.11 -10.14 -8.52
CA SER A 76 -1.21 -10.85 -9.18
C SER A 76 -2.32 -9.91 -9.66
N HIS A 77 -2.69 -8.90 -8.87
CA HIS A 77 -3.72 -7.93 -9.25
C HIS A 77 -3.33 -7.18 -10.53
N TYR A 78 -2.10 -6.69 -10.65
CA TYR A 78 -1.66 -6.02 -11.87
C TYR A 78 -1.34 -6.99 -13.01
N GLY A 79 -0.92 -8.22 -12.71
CA GLY A 79 -0.77 -9.29 -13.71
C GLY A 79 -2.09 -9.56 -14.45
N GLU A 80 -3.20 -9.60 -13.72
CA GLU A 80 -4.55 -9.75 -14.31
C GLU A 80 -4.96 -8.56 -15.20
N ILE A 81 -4.48 -7.34 -14.91
CA ILE A 81 -4.85 -6.13 -15.66
C ILE A 81 -3.93 -5.92 -16.88
N TYR A 82 -2.63 -6.13 -16.72
CA TYR A 82 -1.60 -5.67 -17.66
C TYR A 82 -0.69 -6.75 -18.24
N ASP A 83 -0.81 -8.01 -17.82
CA ASP A 83 0.14 -9.14 -17.95
C ASP A 83 1.17 -9.23 -16.80
N ASP A 84 1.62 -10.45 -16.46
CA ASP A 84 2.47 -10.74 -15.30
C ASP A 84 3.78 -9.94 -15.32
N GLU A 85 4.46 -9.85 -16.46
CA GLU A 85 5.74 -9.12 -16.59
C GLU A 85 5.56 -7.62 -16.32
N LYS A 86 4.49 -7.03 -16.87
CA LYS A 86 4.17 -5.62 -16.57
C LYS A 86 3.67 -5.43 -15.15
N GLY A 87 2.90 -6.38 -14.63
CA GLY A 87 2.36 -6.34 -13.27
C GLY A 87 3.48 -6.31 -12.24
N ASP A 88 4.44 -7.23 -12.36
CA ASP A 88 5.62 -7.28 -11.50
C ASP A 88 6.40 -5.98 -11.56
N LYS A 89 6.66 -5.47 -12.77
CA LYS A 89 7.39 -4.22 -12.94
C LYS A 89 6.69 -3.02 -12.28
N ILE A 90 5.37 -2.94 -12.33
CA ILE A 90 4.61 -1.85 -11.69
C ILE A 90 4.82 -1.87 -10.17
N VAL A 91 4.83 -3.06 -9.56
CA VAL A 91 5.03 -3.20 -8.11
C VAL A 91 6.48 -2.90 -7.74
N ASP A 92 7.46 -3.41 -8.50
CA ASP A 92 8.88 -3.12 -8.31
C ASP A 92 9.19 -1.62 -8.41
N ASP A 93 8.63 -0.94 -9.43
CA ASP A 93 8.79 0.50 -9.63
C ASP A 93 8.19 1.29 -8.45
N ALA A 94 7.08 0.84 -7.86
CA ALA A 94 6.47 1.46 -6.69
C ALA A 94 7.29 1.24 -5.40
N ALA A 95 7.87 0.06 -5.24
CA ALA A 95 8.80 -0.22 -4.14
C ALA A 95 10.06 0.65 -4.25
N GLU A 96 10.64 0.79 -5.44
CA GLU A 96 11.77 1.69 -5.67
C GLU A 96 11.40 3.15 -5.40
N TYR A 97 10.24 3.60 -5.89
CA TYR A 97 9.73 4.95 -5.65
C TYR A 97 9.64 5.28 -4.16
N THR A 98 9.04 4.38 -3.37
CA THR A 98 8.91 4.52 -1.92
C THR A 98 10.29 4.69 -1.26
N ARG A 99 11.28 3.90 -1.67
CA ARG A 99 12.66 3.99 -1.14
C ARG A 99 13.33 5.33 -1.49
N LEU A 100 12.95 5.96 -2.60
CA LEU A 100 13.48 7.27 -3.00
C LEU A 100 12.87 8.43 -2.20
N LEU A 101 11.65 8.30 -1.68
CA LEU A 101 11.00 9.35 -0.87
C LEU A 101 11.73 9.64 0.45
N TYR A 102 12.47 8.67 1.00
CA TYR A 102 13.16 8.82 2.28
C TYR A 102 14.60 9.34 2.15
N LYS A 103 15.17 9.41 0.93
CA LYS A 103 16.54 9.93 0.70
C LYS A 103 16.62 11.45 0.75
#